data_AF-A0A078JW66-F1
#
_entry.id   AF-A0A078JW66-F1
#
_cell.length_a   1.000
_cell.length_b   1.000
_cell.length_c   1.000
_cell.angle_alpha   90.00
_cell.angle_beta   90.00
_cell.angle_gamma   90.00
#
_symmetry.space_group_name_H-M   'P 1'
#
loop_
_entity.id
_entity.type
_entity.pdbx_description
1 polymer ?
#
loop_
_entity_poly.entity_id
_entity_poly.type
_entity_poly.pdbx_seq_one_letter_code
_entity_poly.pdbx_strand_id
1 'polypeptide(L)'
;MPFNGYIVYGVAHQHAGGIGAALYREDGEVICSSMPKYGNGDEPGSEAGYIVGMSSCYPEPVKVTNGETLSLEFNYSNVIGHTGVMGLFYILVAQQLPGPESSLQAHSSSMSFLAFLAVTVAVAVVVLIVAVVYRRKNREDGYQSLST
;
A
#
# COMPACT_ATOMS: atom_id res chain seq x y z
N MET A 1 26.03 -5.78 -1.45
CA MET A 1 24.73 -5.71 -0.77
C MET A 1 24.91 -6.21 0.65
N PRO A 2 24.45 -5.46 1.66
CA PRO A 2 24.71 -5.82 3.06
C PRO A 2 23.71 -6.83 3.64
N PHE A 3 22.68 -7.24 2.88
CA PHE A 3 21.65 -8.17 3.31
C PHE A 3 21.08 -8.95 2.12
N ASN A 4 20.40 -10.07 2.41
CA ASN A 4 19.57 -10.78 1.45
C ASN A 4 18.22 -10.07 1.28
N GLY A 5 17.61 -10.17 0.10
CA GLY A 5 16.25 -9.68 -0.12
C GLY A 5 15.92 -9.55 -1.60
N TYR A 6 14.98 -8.66 -1.90
CA TYR A 6 14.50 -8.38 -3.24
C TYR A 6 14.46 -6.88 -3.47
N ILE A 7 15.18 -6.38 -4.46
CA ILE A 7 15.05 -4.99 -4.89
C ILE A 7 13.68 -4.84 -5.56
N VAL A 8 12.87 -3.93 -5.03
CA VAL A 8 11.49 -3.69 -5.49
C VAL A 8 11.27 -2.26 -5.97
N TYR A 9 12.23 -1.36 -5.70
CA TYR A 9 12.16 0.03 -6.12
C TYR A 9 13.56 0.63 -6.19
N GLY A 10 13.75 1.53 -7.16
CA GLY A 10 14.96 2.33 -7.31
C GLY A 10 14.63 3.73 -7.81
N VAL A 11 15.36 4.74 -7.35
CA VAL A 11 15.37 6.07 -7.95
C VAL A 11 16.70 6.76 -7.67
N ALA A 12 17.26 7.43 -8.67
CA ALA A 12 18.46 8.22 -8.48
C ALA A 12 18.13 9.64 -8.04
N HIS A 13 19.15 10.34 -7.57
CA HIS A 13 19.17 11.77 -7.37
C HIS A 13 20.49 12.30 -7.95
N GLN A 14 20.37 13.25 -8.89
CA GLN A 14 21.49 13.91 -9.54
C GLN A 14 21.29 15.42 -9.48
N HIS A 15 22.40 16.15 -9.51
CA HIS A 15 22.39 17.60 -9.66
C HIS A 15 22.44 17.99 -11.14
N ALA A 16 22.29 19.29 -11.43
CA ALA A 16 22.35 19.83 -12.78
C ALA A 16 23.57 19.33 -13.57
N GLY A 17 23.35 18.97 -14.84
CA GLY A 17 24.34 18.31 -15.69
C GLY A 17 24.19 16.78 -15.73
N GLY A 18 23.44 16.18 -14.80
CA GLY A 18 23.14 14.74 -14.84
C GLY A 18 22.33 14.38 -16.09
N ILE A 19 22.72 13.30 -16.75
CA ILE A 19 22.04 12.78 -17.96
C ILE A 19 21.37 11.42 -17.73
N GLY A 20 21.52 10.86 -16.54
CA GLY A 20 20.96 9.56 -16.18
C GLY A 20 21.82 8.84 -15.16
N ALA A 21 21.21 7.88 -14.50
CA ALA A 21 21.90 6.95 -13.60
C ALA A 21 21.32 5.55 -13.76
N ALA A 22 22.12 4.53 -13.48
CA ALA A 22 21.67 3.16 -13.55
C ALA A 22 22.27 2.29 -12.44
N LEU A 23 21.47 1.34 -11.97
CA LEU A 23 21.85 0.29 -11.04
C LEU A 23 21.98 -1.02 -11.81
N TYR A 24 23.15 -1.65 -11.69
CA TYR A 24 23.49 -2.89 -12.37
C TYR A 24 23.79 -3.99 -11.36
N ARG A 25 23.52 -5.24 -11.76
CA ARG A 25 24.15 -6.41 -11.17
C ARG A 25 25.63 -6.50 -11.57
N GLU A 26 26.34 -7.39 -10.89
CA GLU A 26 27.74 -7.72 -11.17
C GLU A 26 27.98 -8.25 -12.60
N ASP A 27 27.01 -8.94 -13.19
CA ASP A 27 27.07 -9.46 -14.56
C ASP A 27 26.72 -8.40 -15.64
N GLY A 28 26.42 -7.17 -15.22
CA GLY A 28 26.03 -6.08 -16.12
C GLY A 28 24.54 -6.02 -16.45
N GLU A 29 23.69 -6.89 -15.88
CA GLU A 29 22.24 -6.77 -16.01
C GLU A 29 21.75 -5.46 -15.38
N VAL A 30 20.96 -4.68 -16.12
CA VAL A 30 20.33 -3.45 -15.60
C VAL A 30 19.17 -3.81 -14.69
N ILE A 31 19.22 -3.39 -13.43
CA ILE A 31 18.11 -3.50 -12.48
C ILE A 31 17.18 -2.29 -12.58
N CYS A 32 17.76 -1.09 -12.69
CA CYS A 32 16.99 0.15 -12.75
C CYS A 32 17.77 1.25 -13.50
N SER A 33 17.10 1.93 -14.44
CA SER A 33 17.59 3.15 -15.07
C SER A 33 16.71 4.33 -14.65
N SER A 34 17.33 5.33 -14.04
CA SER A 34 16.69 6.53 -13.52
C SER A 34 17.12 7.75 -14.34
N MET A 35 16.20 8.32 -15.10
CA MET A 35 16.43 9.44 -16.00
C MET A 35 15.99 10.76 -15.39
N PRO A 36 16.74 11.85 -15.62
CA PRO A 36 16.39 13.17 -15.13
C PRO A 36 15.21 13.78 -15.90
N LYS A 37 14.36 14.46 -15.15
CA LYS A 37 13.40 15.43 -15.70
C LYS A 37 13.96 16.83 -15.45
N TYR A 38 14.23 17.54 -16.54
CA TYR A 38 14.66 18.94 -16.47
C TYR A 38 13.46 19.88 -16.45
N GLY A 39 13.62 21.00 -15.75
CA GLY A 39 12.70 22.14 -15.83
C GLY A 39 12.85 22.89 -17.15
N ASN A 40 11.80 23.65 -17.52
CA ASN A 40 11.71 24.37 -18.79
C ASN A 40 11.26 25.85 -18.63
N GLY A 41 11.18 26.39 -17.42
CA GLY A 41 10.70 27.74 -17.13
C GLY A 41 11.43 28.36 -15.93
N ASP A 42 10.81 29.36 -15.29
CA ASP A 42 11.41 30.08 -14.16
C ASP A 42 10.63 29.89 -12.84
N GLU A 43 9.59 29.06 -12.87
CA GLU A 43 8.73 28.77 -11.72
C GLU A 43 9.36 27.73 -10.78
N PRO A 44 9.11 27.81 -9.46
CA PRO A 44 9.56 26.83 -8.49
C PRO A 44 9.19 25.39 -8.87
N GLY A 45 10.20 24.52 -9.02
CA GLY A 45 10.02 23.12 -9.41
C GLY A 45 9.91 22.88 -10.93
N SER A 46 10.20 23.89 -11.75
CA SER A 46 10.26 23.79 -13.21
C SER A 46 11.40 24.66 -13.80
N GLU A 47 12.42 24.99 -13.01
CA GLU A 47 13.50 25.88 -13.37
C GLU A 47 14.38 25.32 -14.51
N ALA A 48 14.58 26.10 -15.56
CA ALA A 48 15.37 25.73 -16.73
C ALA A 48 16.83 25.44 -16.33
N GLY A 49 17.36 24.31 -16.82
CA GLY A 49 18.73 23.87 -16.51
C GLY A 49 18.88 23.12 -15.18
N TYR A 50 17.82 23.02 -14.38
CA TYR A 50 17.81 22.19 -13.16
C TYR A 50 17.09 20.87 -13.39
N ILE A 51 17.58 19.84 -12.70
CA ILE A 51 16.85 18.57 -12.57
C ILE A 51 15.77 18.78 -11.51
N VAL A 52 14.51 18.72 -11.94
CA VAL A 52 13.33 18.91 -11.08
C VAL A 52 12.68 17.58 -10.67
N GLY A 53 13.23 16.47 -11.14
CA GLY A 53 12.81 15.13 -10.75
C GLY A 53 13.65 14.05 -11.41
N MET A 54 13.49 12.82 -10.94
CA MET A 54 14.13 11.63 -11.50
C MET A 54 13.07 10.54 -11.68
N SER A 55 13.17 9.74 -12.75
CA SER A 55 12.23 8.64 -12.96
C SER A 55 12.49 7.49 -11.99
N SER A 56 11.45 7.01 -11.33
CA SER A 56 11.54 5.82 -10.48
C SER A 56 11.40 4.53 -11.28
N CYS A 57 12.03 3.46 -10.79
CA CYS A 57 11.88 2.10 -11.27
C CYS A 57 11.08 1.26 -10.29
N TYR A 58 10.24 0.37 -10.83
CA TYR A 58 9.53 -0.68 -10.11
C TYR A 58 9.79 -2.00 -10.83
N PRO A 59 11.00 -2.58 -10.70
CA PRO A 59 11.34 -3.80 -11.40
C PRO A 59 10.50 -4.98 -10.87
N GLU A 60 10.38 -6.04 -11.67
CA GLU A 60 10.02 -7.33 -11.08
C GLU A 60 11.02 -7.67 -9.97
N PRO A 61 10.57 -8.14 -8.79
CA PRO A 61 11.45 -8.21 -7.63
C PRO A 61 12.76 -8.95 -7.89
N VAL A 62 13.86 -8.20 -7.81
CA VAL A 62 15.20 -8.71 -8.16
C VAL A 62 15.84 -9.28 -6.91
N LYS A 63 15.95 -10.61 -6.84
CA LYS A 63 16.60 -11.28 -5.71
C LYS A 63 18.08 -10.89 -5.65
N VAL A 64 18.52 -10.48 -4.46
CA VAL A 64 19.90 -10.14 -4.11
C VAL A 64 20.35 -10.89 -2.86
N THR A 65 21.64 -11.18 -2.80
CA THR A 65 22.27 -11.90 -1.69
C THR A 65 23.23 -11.02 -0.89
N ASN A 66 23.44 -11.37 0.37
CA ASN A 66 24.46 -10.71 1.20
C ASN A 66 25.84 -10.95 0.59
N GLY A 67 26.60 -9.87 0.39
CA GLY A 67 27.91 -9.87 -0.27
C GLY A 67 27.86 -9.59 -1.77
N GLU A 68 26.70 -9.67 -2.42
CA GLU A 68 26.57 -9.43 -3.87
C GLU A 68 26.96 -8.00 -4.25
N THR A 69 27.82 -7.83 -5.25
CA THR A 69 28.22 -6.49 -5.70
C THR A 69 27.17 -5.94 -6.67
N LEU A 70 26.70 -4.72 -6.41
CA LEU A 70 25.91 -3.96 -7.36
C LEU A 70 26.69 -2.71 -7.77
N SER A 71 26.63 -2.36 -9.04
CA SER A 71 27.30 -1.19 -9.59
C SER A 71 26.30 -0.05 -9.80
N LEU A 72 26.67 1.14 -9.35
CA LEU A 72 25.93 2.37 -9.58
C LEU A 72 26.70 3.23 -10.59
N GLU A 73 26.06 3.55 -11.70
CA GLU A 73 26.60 4.46 -12.71
C GLU A 73 25.83 5.77 -12.69
N PHE A 74 26.55 6.89 -12.75
CA PHE A 74 25.97 8.24 -12.81
C PHE A 74 26.62 8.99 -13.97
N ASN A 75 25.84 9.22 -15.01
CA ASN A 75 26.31 9.89 -16.20
C ASN A 75 26.01 11.39 -16.10
N TYR A 76 27.01 12.19 -16.48
CA TYR A 76 26.94 13.65 -16.51
C TYR A 76 27.41 14.15 -17.88
N SER A 77 26.76 15.21 -18.37
CA SER A 77 27.25 15.96 -19.52
C SER A 77 28.57 16.63 -19.17
N ASN A 78 29.49 16.67 -20.12
CA ASN A 78 30.75 17.41 -20.03
C ASN A 78 30.79 18.61 -20.99
N VAL A 79 29.65 18.96 -21.61
CA VAL A 79 29.57 20.08 -22.56
C VAL A 79 29.92 21.41 -21.88
N ILE A 80 29.56 21.56 -20.61
CA ILE A 80 29.99 22.65 -19.74
C ILE A 80 30.55 22.07 -18.44
N GLY A 81 31.44 22.82 -17.77
CA GLY A 81 31.94 22.41 -16.46
C GLY A 81 30.84 22.47 -15.41
N HIS A 82 30.71 21.41 -14.61
CA HIS A 82 29.77 21.33 -13.49
C HIS A 82 30.52 21.26 -12.16
N THR A 83 30.10 22.05 -11.18
CA THR A 83 30.59 21.96 -9.80
C THR A 83 29.54 21.30 -8.92
N GLY A 84 29.97 20.48 -7.96
CA GLY A 84 29.06 19.86 -7.01
C GLY A 84 28.14 18.80 -7.63
N VAL A 85 28.66 17.98 -8.56
CA VAL A 85 27.94 16.79 -9.04
C VAL A 85 27.60 15.85 -7.86
N MET A 86 26.46 15.16 -7.94
CA MET A 86 26.02 14.20 -6.92
C MET A 86 25.54 12.89 -7.56
N GLY A 87 26.02 11.76 -7.05
CA GLY A 87 25.53 10.44 -7.43
C GLY A 87 24.91 9.77 -6.24
N LEU A 88 23.60 9.94 -6.04
CA LEU A 88 22.86 9.27 -4.98
C LEU A 88 21.80 8.35 -5.60
N PHE A 89 21.63 7.16 -5.03
CA PHE A 89 20.63 6.20 -5.47
C PHE A 89 19.88 5.65 -4.26
N TYR A 90 18.55 5.82 -4.26
CA TYR A 90 17.67 5.19 -3.28
C TYR A 90 17.23 3.83 -3.81
N ILE A 91 17.49 2.79 -3.04
CA ILE A 91 17.11 1.40 -3.35
C ILE A 91 16.25 0.91 -2.18
N LEU A 92 15.04 0.45 -2.45
CA LEU A 92 14.22 -0.23 -1.44
C LEU A 92 14.30 -1.74 -1.66
N VAL A 93 14.58 -2.45 -0.57
CA VAL A 93 14.74 -3.89 -0.58
C VAL A 93 13.76 -4.52 0.40
N ALA A 94 12.92 -5.42 -0.11
CA ALA A 94 12.05 -6.24 0.70
C ALA A 94 12.80 -7.49 1.18
N GLN A 95 12.76 -7.79 2.48
CA GLN A 95 13.39 -9.01 3.01
C GLN A 95 12.65 -10.27 2.53
N GLN A 96 11.33 -10.18 2.40
CA GLN A 96 10.45 -11.25 1.94
C GLN A 96 9.41 -10.64 1.00
N LEU A 97 9.06 -11.40 -0.05
CA LEU A 97 7.94 -11.04 -0.91
C LEU A 97 6.63 -11.52 -0.30
N PRO A 98 5.51 -10.81 -0.54
CA PRO A 98 4.20 -11.30 -0.16
C PRO A 98 4.01 -12.71 -0.74
N GLY A 99 3.68 -13.67 0.13
CA GLY A 99 3.28 -15.01 -0.32
C GLY A 99 1.97 -14.92 -1.11
N PRO A 100 1.62 -15.96 -1.88
CA PRO A 100 0.35 -15.98 -2.63
C PRO A 100 -0.89 -15.74 -1.74
N GLU A 101 -0.79 -15.94 -0.43
CA GLU A 101 -1.86 -15.77 0.56
C GLU A 101 -1.97 -14.35 1.16
N SER A 102 -1.04 -13.43 0.89
CA SER A 102 -1.02 -12.10 1.54
C SER A 102 -1.60 -10.97 0.70
N SER A 103 -2.26 -11.26 -0.43
CA SER A 103 -3.13 -10.29 -1.07
C SER A 103 -4.32 -10.06 -0.15
N LEU A 104 -4.26 -8.98 0.65
CA LEU A 104 -5.35 -8.43 1.45
C LEU A 104 -6.42 -9.48 1.80
N GLN A 105 -6.27 -10.17 2.93
CA GLN A 105 -7.46 -10.46 3.72
C GLN A 105 -8.07 -9.09 4.02
N ALA A 106 -8.91 -8.59 3.11
CA ALA A 106 -10.00 -7.74 3.48
C ALA A 106 -10.62 -8.49 4.65
N HIS A 107 -10.42 -7.96 5.85
CA HIS A 107 -11.11 -8.41 7.04
C HIS A 107 -12.58 -8.08 6.77
N SER A 108 -13.21 -8.93 5.95
CA SER A 108 -14.64 -9.14 5.91
C SER A 108 -14.92 -9.57 7.33
N SER A 109 -15.31 -8.61 8.15
CA SER A 109 -15.94 -8.85 9.42
C SER A 109 -17.09 -9.79 9.08
N SER A 110 -16.85 -11.08 9.29
CA SER A 110 -17.87 -12.13 9.22
C SER A 110 -18.92 -11.70 10.24
N MET A 111 -19.94 -10.97 9.79
CA MET A 111 -21.05 -10.57 10.63
C MET A 111 -21.63 -11.86 11.17
N SER A 112 -21.46 -12.08 12.47
CA SER A 112 -21.74 -13.36 13.10
C SER A 112 -23.23 -13.67 12.91
N PHE A 113 -23.56 -14.65 12.06
CA PHE A 113 -24.93 -15.10 11.80
C PHE A 113 -25.68 -15.44 13.10
N LEU A 114 -24.94 -15.84 14.15
CA LEU A 114 -25.45 -16.08 15.50
C LEU A 114 -26.04 -14.84 16.16
N ALA A 115 -25.48 -13.65 15.92
CA ALA A 115 -25.98 -12.40 16.48
C ALA A 115 -27.34 -12.03 15.89
N PHE A 116 -27.51 -12.20 14.57
CA PHE A 116 -28.81 -11.95 13.92
C PHE A 116 -29.87 -12.96 14.37
N LEU A 117 -29.52 -14.25 14.47
CA LEU A 117 -30.42 -15.26 15.02
C LEU A 117 -30.84 -14.93 16.45
N ALA A 118 -29.90 -14.55 17.32
CA ALA A 118 -30.21 -14.17 18.70
C ALA A 118 -31.19 -12.98 18.78
N VAL A 119 -31.00 -11.95 17.95
CA VAL A 119 -31.89 -10.78 17.89
C VAL A 119 -33.28 -11.18 17.39
N THR A 120 -33.37 -11.96 16.30
CA THR A 120 -34.67 -12.39 15.76
C THR A 120 -35.47 -13.23 16.74
N VAL A 121 -34.81 -14.15 17.46
CA VAL A 121 -35.45 -14.97 18.50
C VAL A 121 -35.94 -14.10 19.65
N ALA A 122 -35.13 -13.16 20.13
CA ALA A 122 -35.54 -12.25 21.20
C ALA A 122 -36.79 -11.43 20.82
N VAL A 123 -36.82 -10.87 19.60
CA VAL A 123 -37.98 -10.11 19.11
C VAL A 123 -39.21 -11.00 19.00
N ALA A 124 -39.09 -12.22 18.45
CA ALA A 124 -40.20 -13.15 18.34
C ALA A 124 -40.79 -13.53 19.71
N VAL A 125 -39.94 -13.76 20.71
CA VAL A 125 -40.37 -14.05 22.08
C VAL A 125 -41.14 -12.88 22.69
N VAL A 126 -40.66 -11.65 22.53
CA VAL A 126 -41.37 -10.45 23.03
C VAL A 126 -42.74 -10.29 22.38
N VAL A 127 -42.82 -10.47 21.05
CA VAL A 127 -44.09 -10.39 20.32
C VAL A 127 -45.07 -11.47 20.80
N LEU A 128 -44.60 -12.69 21.02
CA LEU A 128 -45.43 -13.77 21.56
C LEU A 128 -45.94 -13.45 22.97
N ILE A 129 -45.08 -12.93 23.85
CA ILE A 129 -45.48 -12.52 25.21
C ILE A 129 -46.56 -11.43 25.13
N VAL A 130 -46.35 -10.40 24.31
CA VAL A 130 -47.34 -9.32 24.13
C VAL A 130 -48.66 -9.87 23.60
N ALA A 131 -48.62 -10.75 22.60
CA ALA A 131 -49.83 -11.36 22.03
C ALA A 131 -50.58 -12.21 23.06
N VAL A 132 -49.88 -12.97 23.90
CA VAL A 132 -50.47 -13.79 24.97
C VAL A 132 -51.09 -12.90 26.06
N VAL A 133 -50.38 -11.85 26.50
CA VAL A 133 -50.88 -10.89 27.48
C VAL A 133 -52.12 -10.17 26.95
N TYR A 134 -52.07 -9.70 25.70
CA TYR A 134 -53.21 -9.05 25.05
C TYR A 134 -54.42 -9.98 24.94
N ARG A 135 -54.23 -11.24 24.52
CA ARG A 135 -55.30 -12.25 24.50
C ARG A 135 -55.84 -12.57 25.89
N ARG A 136 -54.99 -12.64 26.92
CA ARG A 136 -55.44 -12.87 28.31
C ARG A 136 -56.29 -11.72 28.81
N LYS A 137 -55.86 -10.47 28.62
CA LYS A 137 -56.60 -9.29 29.03
C LYS A 137 -57.99 -9.23 28.37
N ASN A 138 -58.06 -9.43 27.06
CA ASN A 138 -59.35 -9.51 26.34
C ASN A 138 -60.23 -10.68 26.77
N ARG A 139 -59.68 -11.73 27.41
CA ARG A 139 -60.46 -12.86 27.93
C ARG A 139 -60.97 -12.62 29.35
N GLU A 140 -60.29 -11.80 30.13
CA GLU A 140 -60.71 -11.41 31.50
C GLU A 140 -61.80 -10.33 31.49
N ASP A 141 -61.84 -9.47 30.48
CA ASP A 141 -62.91 -8.47 30.28
C ASP A 141 -64.27 -9.09 29.89
N GLY A 142 -64.34 -10.44 29.74
CA GLY A 142 -65.48 -11.18 29.19
C GLY A 142 -66.32 -12.03 30.16
N TYR A 143 -66.12 -11.96 31.47
CA TYR A 143 -66.92 -12.76 32.43
C TYR A 143 -67.62 -11.90 33.49
N GLN A 144 -68.96 -11.92 33.45
CA GLN A 144 -69.85 -11.41 34.49
C GLN A 144 -69.61 -12.10 35.84
N SER A 145 -69.69 -11.31 36.92
CA SER A 145 -69.66 -11.82 38.29
C SER A 145 -70.93 -12.60 38.62
N LEU A 146 -70.77 -13.84 39.08
CA LEU A 146 -71.76 -14.53 39.91
C LEU A 146 -71.08 -14.86 41.25
N SER A 147 -71.31 -14.01 42.25
CA SER A 147 -71.13 -14.33 43.66
C SER A 147 -72.52 -14.49 44.28
N THR A 148 -72.73 -15.69 44.84
CA THR A 148 -73.73 -16.17 45.83
C THR A 148 -75.13 -15.56 45.84
#